data_AF-A0A5Q4SRF9-F1
#
_entry.id   AF-A0A5Q4SRF9-F1
#
_cell.length_a   1.000
_cell.length_b   1.000
_cell.length_c   1.000
_cell.angle_alpha   90.00
_cell.angle_beta   90.00
_cell.angle_gamma   90.00
#
_symmetry.space_group_name_H-M   'P 1'
#
loop_
_entity.id
_entity.type
_entity.pdbx_description
1 polymer ?
#
loop_
_entity_poly.entity_id
_entity_poly.type
_entity_poly.pdbx_seq_one_letter_code
_entity_poly.pdbx_strand_id
1 'polypeptide(L)'
;MAAVREALPEGRYGRSQDERADRKLKITGSVLGVAFLAMIGWFGYDYVAGQDVSAELIKSRIVSDGRAEAHLEVRKDRDATGQCTLRALSEDGAEVGRAGFRFDERSERIDEVVSLRTTSRATAVELKGCTAGG
;
A
#
# COMPACT_ATOMS: atom_id res chain seq x y z
N MET A 1 59.68 -27.18 -34.73
CA MET A 1 58.94 -26.36 -35.71
C MET A 1 57.86 -25.60 -34.97
N ALA A 2 58.01 -24.28 -34.82
CA ALA A 2 57.01 -23.43 -34.16
C ALA A 2 56.07 -22.88 -35.23
N ALA A 3 54.79 -23.20 -35.15
CA ALA A 3 53.78 -22.63 -36.02
C ALA A 3 53.62 -21.14 -35.67
N VAL A 4 53.97 -20.26 -36.61
CA VAL A 4 53.66 -18.83 -36.52
C VAL A 4 52.15 -18.70 -36.57
N ARG A 5 51.54 -18.20 -35.49
CA ARG A 5 50.13 -17.84 -35.47
C ARG A 5 50.01 -16.47 -36.12
N GLU A 6 49.64 -16.45 -37.39
CA GLU A 6 49.36 -15.22 -38.13
C GLU A 6 48.15 -14.54 -37.50
N ALA A 7 48.35 -13.33 -36.96
CA ALA A 7 47.26 -12.54 -36.40
C ALA A 7 46.31 -12.15 -37.54
N LEU A 8 45.03 -12.52 -37.41
CA LEU A 8 44.01 -12.28 -38.42
C LEU A 8 43.88 -10.76 -38.71
N PRO A 9 43.71 -10.35 -39.99
CA PRO A 9 43.66 -8.94 -40.36
C PRO A 9 42.54 -8.18 -39.64
N GLU A 10 42.91 -7.12 -38.92
CA GLU A 10 41.95 -6.24 -38.27
C GLU A 10 41.16 -5.44 -39.31
N GLY A 11 39.84 -5.41 -39.16
CA GLY A 11 38.94 -4.63 -40.03
C GLY A 11 38.16 -5.40 -41.08
N ARG A 12 38.44 -6.69 -41.34
CA ARG A 12 37.60 -7.53 -42.24
C ARG A 12 36.43 -8.22 -41.52
N TYR A 13 36.52 -8.40 -40.21
CA TYR A 13 35.47 -8.97 -39.36
C TYR A 13 35.03 -7.90 -38.35
N GLY A 14 33.79 -7.43 -38.42
CA GLY A 14 33.25 -6.24 -37.74
C GLY A 14 33.16 -6.27 -36.21
N ARG A 15 34.03 -7.01 -35.51
CA ARG A 15 33.98 -7.19 -34.04
C ARG A 15 34.07 -5.89 -33.24
N SER A 16 34.80 -4.88 -33.72
CA SER A 16 35.04 -3.67 -32.91
C SER A 16 33.84 -2.72 -32.84
N GLN A 17 32.92 -2.76 -33.81
CA GLN A 17 31.64 -2.05 -33.71
C GLN A 17 30.65 -2.81 -32.81
N ASP A 18 30.61 -4.14 -32.92
CA ASP A 18 29.77 -5.00 -32.08
C ASP A 18 30.13 -4.91 -30.59
N GLU A 19 31.41 -4.91 -30.22
CA GLU A 19 31.83 -4.75 -28.82
C GLU A 19 31.41 -3.40 -28.21
N ARG A 20 31.45 -2.32 -29.00
CA ARG A 20 31.00 -1.00 -28.55
C ARG A 20 29.49 -0.93 -28.44
N ALA A 21 28.77 -1.54 -29.38
CA ALA A 21 27.32 -1.64 -29.34
C ALA A 21 26.84 -2.48 -28.15
N ASP A 22 27.48 -3.63 -27.91
CA ASP A 22 27.19 -4.52 -26.79
C ASP A 22 27.47 -3.84 -25.43
N ARG A 23 28.58 -3.10 -25.33
CA ARG A 23 28.86 -2.29 -24.14
C ARG A 23 27.82 -1.18 -23.93
N LYS A 24 27.41 -0.48 -24.99
CA LYS A 24 26.36 0.55 -24.91
C LYS A 24 25.02 -0.07 -24.49
N LEU A 25 24.63 -1.19 -25.09
CA LEU A 25 23.39 -1.91 -24.74
C LEU A 25 23.39 -2.37 -23.28
N LYS A 26 24.52 -2.88 -22.77
CA LYS A 26 24.65 -3.26 -21.35
C LYS A 26 24.53 -2.07 -20.42
N ILE A 27 25.13 -0.92 -20.77
CA ILE A 27 25.03 0.31 -19.98
C ILE A 27 23.60 0.84 -20.02
N THR A 28 22.98 0.95 -21.20
CA THR A 28 21.60 1.42 -21.30
C THR A 28 20.65 0.47 -20.56
N GLY A 29 20.82 -0.83 -20.71
CA GLY A 29 20.03 -1.84 -20.01
C GLY A 29 20.22 -1.77 -18.49
N SER A 30 21.45 -1.56 -18.00
CA SER A 30 21.68 -1.40 -16.57
C SER A 30 21.08 -0.12 -16.02
N VAL A 31 21.21 1.01 -16.74
CA VAL A 31 20.58 2.29 -16.37
C VAL A 31 19.06 2.16 -16.32
N LEU A 32 18.45 1.56 -17.34
CA LEU A 32 17.01 1.33 -17.37
C LEU A 32 16.57 0.38 -16.26
N GLY A 33 17.33 -0.67 -15.99
CA GLY A 33 17.07 -1.61 -14.89
C GLY A 33 17.11 -0.92 -13.52
N VAL A 34 18.14 -0.11 -13.26
CA VAL A 34 18.26 0.66 -12.02
C VAL A 34 17.13 1.68 -11.90
N ALA A 35 16.80 2.40 -12.97
CA ALA A 35 15.69 3.36 -12.99
C ALA A 35 14.35 2.67 -12.71
N PHE A 36 14.11 1.50 -13.28
CA PHE A 36 12.90 0.71 -13.06
C PHE A 36 12.79 0.23 -11.61
N LEU A 37 13.88 -0.28 -11.02
CA LEU A 37 13.89 -0.67 -9.61
C LEU A 37 13.67 0.52 -8.68
N ALA A 38 14.28 1.68 -8.97
CA ALA A 38 14.05 2.90 -8.22
C ALA A 38 12.59 3.36 -8.30
N MET A 39 11.97 3.28 -9.48
CA MET A 39 10.55 3.59 -9.68
C MET A 39 9.64 2.64 -8.88
N ILE A 40 9.89 1.33 -8.90
CA ILE A 40 9.14 0.37 -8.08
C ILE A 40 9.32 0.67 -6.60
N GLY A 41 10.55 0.93 -6.15
CA GLY A 41 10.84 1.27 -4.77
C GLY A 41 10.11 2.54 -4.32
N TRP A 42 10.06 3.55 -5.18
CA TRP A 42 9.32 4.79 -4.93
C TRP A 42 7.82 4.54 -4.77
N PHE A 43 7.19 3.86 -5.73
CA PHE A 43 5.75 3.55 -5.64
C PHE A 43 5.41 2.68 -4.43
N GLY A 44 6.28 1.72 -4.08
CA GLY A 44 6.10 0.90 -2.88
C GLY A 44 6.20 1.73 -1.60
N TYR A 45 7.14 2.67 -1.53
CA TYR A 45 7.28 3.56 -0.38
C TYR A 45 6.08 4.49 -0.23
N ASP A 46 5.68 5.16 -1.30
CA ASP A 46 4.55 6.10 -1.32
C ASP A 46 3.24 5.42 -0.92
N TYR A 47 3.00 4.19 -1.41
CA TYR A 47 1.82 3.39 -1.08
C TYR A 47 1.71 3.06 0.42
N VAL A 48 2.85 2.84 1.10
CA VAL A 48 2.87 2.49 2.53
C VAL A 48 2.93 3.73 3.41
N ALA A 49 3.69 4.75 3.00
CA ALA A 49 3.91 5.97 3.78
C ALA A 49 2.74 6.95 3.72
N GLY A 50 1.94 6.96 2.64
CA GLY A 50 0.81 7.87 2.47
C GLY A 50 -0.44 7.58 3.34
N GLN A 51 -0.34 6.72 4.35
CA GLN A 51 -1.44 6.45 5.29
C GLN A 51 -1.29 7.33 6.54
N ASP A 52 -1.51 8.64 6.40
CA ASP A 52 -1.45 9.62 7.50
C ASP A 52 -2.49 9.36 8.61
N VAL A 53 -3.46 8.48 8.35
CA VAL A 53 -4.49 8.06 9.29
C VAL A 53 -4.57 6.53 9.32
N SER A 54 -4.18 5.95 10.44
CA SER A 54 -4.32 4.52 10.74
C SER A 54 -5.35 4.34 11.85
N ALA A 55 -6.14 3.27 11.80
CA ALA A 55 -6.95 2.88 12.94
C ALA A 55 -6.97 1.38 13.12
N GLU A 56 -7.21 0.96 14.35
CA GLU A 56 -7.32 -0.43 14.75
C GLU A 56 -8.66 -0.65 15.47
N LEU A 57 -9.33 -1.74 15.12
CA LEU A 57 -10.52 -2.20 15.85
C LEU A 57 -10.08 -3.07 17.03
N ILE A 58 -10.16 -2.51 18.22
CA ILE A 58 -9.76 -3.19 19.46
C ILE A 58 -10.82 -4.20 19.88
N LYS A 59 -12.10 -3.82 19.79
CA LYS A 59 -13.22 -4.65 20.22
C LYS A 59 -14.49 -4.31 19.48
N SER A 60 -15.30 -5.31 19.16
CA SER A 60 -16.67 -5.13 18.73
C SER A 60 -17.65 -5.70 19.77
N ARG A 61 -18.83 -5.10 19.86
CA ARG A 61 -19.92 -5.57 20.72
C ARG A 61 -21.24 -5.45 19.98
N ILE A 62 -22.00 -6.53 19.96
CA ILE A 62 -23.35 -6.52 19.42
C ILE A 62 -24.32 -6.15 20.54
N VAL A 63 -24.98 -5.00 20.42
CA VAL A 63 -25.86 -4.47 21.47
C VAL A 63 -27.29 -4.93 21.25
N SER A 64 -27.73 -5.00 19.98
CA SER A 64 -29.08 -5.42 19.60
C SER A 64 -29.14 -5.84 18.13
N ASP A 65 -30.32 -6.27 17.67
CA ASP A 65 -30.56 -6.62 16.26
C ASP A 65 -30.35 -5.43 15.30
N GLY A 66 -30.42 -4.19 15.80
CA GLY A 66 -30.26 -2.97 14.98
C GLY A 66 -29.06 -2.11 15.35
N ARG A 67 -28.17 -2.59 16.23
CA ARG A 67 -27.04 -1.79 16.72
C ARG A 67 -25.85 -2.65 17.12
N ALA A 68 -24.68 -2.27 16.62
CA ALA A 68 -23.39 -2.74 17.08
C ALA A 68 -22.50 -1.56 17.50
N GLU A 69 -21.59 -1.83 18.42
CA GLU A 69 -20.56 -0.91 18.90
C GLU A 69 -19.18 -1.41 18.51
N ALA A 70 -18.30 -0.48 18.20
CA ALA A 70 -16.91 -0.74 17.83
C ALA A 70 -16.00 0.20 18.62
N HIS A 71 -15.05 -0.38 19.32
CA HIS A 71 -13.99 0.33 20.01
C HIS A 71 -12.80 0.48 19.07
N LEU A 72 -12.54 1.71 18.65
CA LEU A 72 -11.47 2.06 17.73
C LEU A 72 -10.35 2.79 18.46
N GLU A 73 -9.12 2.41 18.15
CA GLU A 73 -7.93 3.22 18.39
C GLU A 73 -7.49 3.85 17.07
N VAL A 74 -7.63 5.16 16.94
CA VAL A 74 -7.22 5.92 15.76
C VAL A 74 -5.90 6.61 16.04
N ARG A 75 -4.97 6.51 15.09
CA ARG A 75 -3.66 7.18 15.09
C ARG A 75 -3.56 8.05 13.85
N LYS A 76 -3.28 9.33 14.06
CA LYS A 76 -3.16 10.32 12.99
C LYS A 76 -2.19 11.41 13.41
N ASP A 77 -1.76 12.23 12.47
CA ASP A 77 -1.08 13.47 12.84
C ASP A 77 -2.01 14.38 13.67
N ARG A 78 -1.41 15.12 14.60
CA ARG A 78 -2.14 15.94 15.59
C ARG A 78 -3.18 16.84 14.95
N ASP A 79 -2.84 17.48 13.83
CA ASP A 79 -3.69 18.45 13.14
C ASP A 79 -4.42 17.87 11.92
N ALA A 80 -4.17 16.61 11.56
CA ALA A 80 -4.87 15.95 10.47
C ALA A 80 -6.31 15.62 10.88
N THR A 81 -7.23 15.56 9.91
CA THR A 81 -8.56 14.98 10.14
C THR A 81 -8.62 13.58 9.54
N GLY A 82 -9.39 12.68 10.15
CA GLY A 82 -9.52 11.31 9.66
C GLY A 82 -10.98 10.90 9.50
N GLN A 83 -11.27 10.10 8.49
CA GLN A 83 -12.55 9.39 8.39
C GLN A 83 -12.32 7.90 8.26
N CYS A 84 -12.89 7.11 9.17
CA CYS A 84 -12.82 5.65 9.14
C CYS A 84 -14.17 5.05 8.76
N THR A 85 -14.16 4.06 7.87
CA THR A 85 -15.37 3.34 7.46
C THR A 85 -15.43 1.99 8.16
N LEU A 86 -16.53 1.73 8.87
CA LEU A 86 -16.84 0.44 9.45
C LEU A 86 -17.94 -0.26 8.66
N ARG A 87 -17.89 -1.60 8.65
CA ARG A 87 -19.01 -2.44 8.25
C ARG A 87 -19.36 -3.43 9.35
N ALA A 88 -20.63 -3.82 9.40
CA ALA A 88 -21.11 -4.92 10.19
C ALA A 88 -21.61 -6.04 9.30
N LEU A 89 -21.34 -7.27 9.71
CA LEU A 89 -21.67 -8.49 9.00
C LEU A 89 -22.60 -9.35 9.85
N SER A 90 -23.58 -10.00 9.22
CA SER A 90 -24.36 -11.07 9.84
C SER A 90 -23.60 -12.40 9.87
N GLU A 91 -24.21 -13.42 10.47
CA GLU A 91 -23.65 -14.77 10.62
C GLU A 91 -23.27 -15.43 9.29
N ASP A 92 -24.05 -15.17 8.24
CA ASP A 92 -23.79 -15.62 6.86
C ASP A 92 -22.77 -14.74 6.11
N GLY A 93 -22.23 -13.71 6.76
CA GLY A 93 -21.26 -12.78 6.19
C GLY A 93 -21.87 -11.69 5.32
N ALA A 94 -23.21 -11.57 5.24
CA ALA A 94 -23.85 -10.48 4.52
C ALA A 94 -23.63 -9.14 5.24
N GLU A 95 -23.47 -8.06 4.49
CA GLU A 95 -23.32 -6.73 5.09
C GLU A 95 -24.67 -6.20 5.57
N VAL A 96 -24.76 -5.96 6.88
CA VAL A 96 -25.98 -5.52 7.56
C VAL A 96 -25.85 -4.11 8.11
N GLY A 97 -24.70 -3.47 7.94
CA GLY A 97 -24.52 -2.08 8.35
C GLY A 97 -23.21 -1.52 7.83
N ARG A 98 -23.22 -0.22 7.53
CA ARG A 98 -22.04 0.54 7.13
C ARG A 98 -22.16 1.96 7.66
N ALA A 99 -21.08 2.47 8.24
CA ALA A 99 -21.02 3.83 8.75
C ALA A 99 -19.60 4.39 8.62
N GLY A 100 -19.51 5.67 8.31
CA GLY A 100 -18.26 6.43 8.36
C GLY A 100 -18.24 7.30 9.61
N PHE A 101 -17.16 7.22 10.38
CA PHE A 101 -16.92 8.03 11.58
C PHE A 101 -15.78 9.01 11.30
N ARG A 102 -15.96 10.26 11.71
CA ARG A 102 -14.98 11.34 11.54
C ARG A 102 -14.30 11.58 12.89
N PHE A 103 -13.01 11.87 12.82
CA PHE A 103 -12.12 12.15 13.94
C PHE A 103 -11.35 13.43 13.63
N ASP A 104 -11.81 14.54 14.17
CA ASP A 104 -11.30 15.91 13.97
C ASP A 104 -10.62 16.47 15.23
N GLU A 105 -10.51 15.67 16.29
CA GLU A 105 -9.83 16.07 17.52
C GLU A 105 -8.34 16.32 17.27
N ARG A 106 -7.79 17.36 17.90
CA ARG A 106 -6.35 17.67 17.87
C ARG A 106 -5.55 16.74 18.79
N SER A 107 -5.50 15.46 18.43
CA SER A 107 -4.75 14.41 19.13
C SER A 107 -4.07 13.49 18.13
N GLU A 108 -2.93 12.92 18.55
CA GLU A 108 -2.20 11.90 17.79
C GLU A 108 -2.80 10.50 17.98
N ARG A 109 -3.53 10.31 19.10
CA ARG A 109 -4.20 9.05 19.45
C ARG A 109 -5.59 9.35 19.99
N ILE A 110 -6.59 8.68 19.42
CA ILE A 110 -7.99 8.80 19.82
C ILE A 110 -8.49 7.40 20.11
N ASP A 111 -9.10 7.22 21.28
CA ASP A 111 -9.69 5.96 21.73
C ASP A 111 -11.17 6.22 21.97
N GLU A 112 -12.03 5.68 21.09
CA GLU A 112 -13.46 5.96 21.12
C GLU A 112 -14.29 4.71 20.80
N VAL A 113 -15.44 4.60 21.45
CA VAL A 113 -16.46 3.61 21.13
C VAL A 113 -17.52 4.25 20.25
N VAL A 114 -17.58 3.82 18.99
CA VAL A 114 -18.54 4.31 18.01
C VAL A 114 -19.70 3.32 17.85
N SER A 115 -20.91 3.85 17.71
CA SER A 115 -22.12 3.04 17.50
C SER A 115 -22.54 3.08 16.03
N LEU A 116 -22.76 1.91 15.43
CA LEU A 116 -23.25 1.76 14.07
C LEU A 116 -24.64 1.13 14.05
N ARG A 117 -25.53 1.64 13.19
CA ARG A 117 -26.87 1.06 12.99
C ARG A 117 -26.78 -0.11 12.02
N THR A 118 -27.50 -1.17 12.33
CA THR A 118 -27.60 -2.36 11.48
C THR A 118 -29.06 -2.60 11.04
N THR A 119 -29.23 -3.20 9.88
CA THR A 119 -30.54 -3.61 9.33
C THR A 119 -31.01 -4.93 9.90
N SER A 120 -30.08 -5.78 10.34
CA SER A 120 -30.34 -7.02 11.06
C SER A 120 -29.18 -7.31 12.04
N ARG A 121 -29.33 -8.39 12.84
CA ARG A 121 -28.35 -8.73 13.87
C ARG A 121 -26.98 -9.01 13.23
N ALA A 122 -26.00 -8.18 13.60
CA ALA A 122 -24.62 -8.42 13.26
C ALA A 122 -23.98 -9.45 14.21
N THR A 123 -22.98 -10.16 13.70
CA THR A 123 -22.11 -11.07 14.48
C THR A 123 -20.66 -10.59 14.47
N ALA A 124 -20.27 -9.83 13.44
CA ALA A 124 -18.95 -9.23 13.32
C ALA A 124 -19.04 -7.76 12.91
N VAL A 125 -18.03 -7.00 13.32
CA VAL A 125 -17.78 -5.64 12.85
C VAL A 125 -16.34 -5.58 12.36
N GLU A 126 -16.13 -4.91 11.23
CA GLU A 126 -14.81 -4.78 10.62
C GLU A 126 -14.53 -3.33 10.25
N LEU A 127 -13.27 -2.93 10.45
CA LEU A 127 -12.74 -1.69 9.91
C LEU A 127 -12.36 -1.90 8.45
N LYS A 128 -12.97 -1.13 7.54
CA LYS A 128 -12.65 -1.19 6.11
C LYS A 128 -11.42 -0.39 5.73
N GLY A 129 -11.18 0.70 6.42
CA GLY A 129 -10.07 1.59 6.15
C GLY A 129 -10.37 2.99 6.67
N CYS A 130 -9.31 3.77 6.77
CA CYS A 130 -9.37 5.18 7.11
C CYS A 130 -8.73 6.01 6.00
N THR A 131 -9.23 7.21 5.83
CA THR A 131 -8.71 8.20 4.89
C THR A 131 -8.46 9.50 5.63
N ALA A 132 -7.35 10.17 5.32
CA ALA A 132 -7.18 11.56 5.74
C ALA A 132 -8.29 12.41 5.12
N GLY A 133 -8.92 13.26 5.93
CA GLY A 133 -9.80 14.31 5.46
C GLY A 133 -8.93 15.47 4.97
N GLY A 134 -9.03 15.76 3.67
CA GLY A 134 -8.37 16.91 3.04
C GLY A 134 -9.02 18.24 3.38
#